data_AF-A0A9P0G7Y2-F1
#
_entry.id   AF-A0A9P0G7Y2-F1
#
_cell.length_a   1.000
_cell.length_b   1.000
_cell.length_c   1.000
_cell.angle_alpha   90.00
_cell.angle_beta   90.00
_cell.angle_gamma   90.00
#
_symmetry.space_group_name_H-M   'P 1'
#
loop_
_entity.id
_entity.type
_entity.pdbx_description
1 polymer ?
#
loop_
_entity_poly.entity_id
_entity_poly.type
_entity_poly.pdbx_seq_one_letter_code
_entity_poly.pdbx_strand_id
1 'polypeptide(L)'
;MARSQNCGGLAMPSVGLGTWEARDDAEIVTALNAALELGYRHIDTAFAYENERTVGKVLNEWINSGKIEQRRIIRNYQATDQGNSSRQSGKIYKDVFGQPWFGLCRSLSNSLERKDLMNILTNPVISEIAKKHGKSNAQIALRFLVQKNIVVIPKSVSPARLKENFDLFSFSLDDAEIAKMEGLDVGEPARIVDWLIFPKIDEHPDYPFGK
;
A
#
# COMPACT_ATOMS: atom_id res chain seq x y z
N MET A 1 3.35 -16.22 -11.57
CA MET A 1 2.92 -15.07 -10.73
C MET A 1 1.61 -15.44 -10.08
N ALA A 2 1.50 -15.36 -8.75
CA ALA A 2 0.23 -15.53 -8.07
C ALA A 2 -0.70 -14.37 -8.45
N ARG A 3 -1.89 -14.72 -8.92
CA ARG A 3 -2.97 -13.79 -9.26
C ARG A 3 -3.99 -13.91 -8.14
N SER A 4 -4.29 -12.82 -7.45
CA SER A 4 -5.43 -12.74 -6.54
C SER A 4 -6.63 -12.17 -7.29
N GLN A 5 -7.80 -12.70 -6.93
CA GLN A 5 -9.18 -12.35 -7.29
C GLN A 5 -9.47 -11.59 -8.61
N ASN A 6 -10.49 -12.09 -9.31
CA ASN A 6 -11.02 -11.46 -10.52
C ASN A 6 -11.82 -10.20 -10.15
N CYS A 7 -11.25 -9.01 -10.36
CA CYS A 7 -12.00 -7.76 -10.35
C CYS A 7 -12.43 -7.44 -11.78
N GLY A 8 -13.69 -7.74 -12.13
CA GLY A 8 -14.22 -7.42 -13.47
C GLY A 8 -13.58 -8.22 -14.62
N GLY A 9 -13.10 -9.43 -14.36
CA GLY A 9 -12.50 -10.31 -15.38
C GLY A 9 -10.99 -10.11 -15.61
N LEU A 10 -10.37 -9.13 -14.94
CA LEU A 10 -8.92 -8.93 -14.92
C LEU A 10 -8.35 -9.47 -13.61
N ALA A 11 -7.25 -10.22 -13.73
CA ALA A 11 -6.60 -10.85 -12.60
C ALA A 11 -5.60 -9.89 -11.93
N MET A 12 -5.81 -9.58 -10.65
CA MET A 12 -4.95 -8.63 -9.93
C MET A 12 -3.67 -9.30 -9.42
N PRO A 13 -2.47 -8.72 -9.63
CA PRO A 13 -1.26 -9.21 -8.98
C PRO A 13 -1.37 -9.09 -7.46
N SER A 14 -1.08 -10.18 -6.74
CA SER A 14 -1.15 -10.22 -5.27
C SER A 14 -0.16 -9.28 -4.58
N VAL A 15 0.86 -8.81 -5.29
CA VAL A 15 1.88 -7.88 -4.78
C VAL A 15 1.99 -6.70 -5.73
N GLY A 16 1.78 -5.50 -5.20
CA GLY A 16 2.00 -4.23 -5.89
C GLY A 16 3.03 -3.35 -5.18
N LEU A 17 3.41 -2.27 -5.84
CA LEU A 17 4.27 -1.23 -5.28
C LEU A 17 3.43 0.00 -4.96
N GLY A 18 3.36 0.37 -3.68
CA GLY A 18 2.78 1.65 -3.27
C GLY A 18 3.75 2.81 -3.52
N THR A 19 3.24 3.97 -3.94
CA THR A 19 4.07 5.17 -4.20
C THR A 19 3.82 6.34 -3.23
N TRP A 20 3.05 6.13 -2.16
CA TRP A 20 2.82 7.17 -1.15
C TRP A 20 4.13 7.62 -0.46
N GLU A 21 4.26 8.93 -0.24
CA GLU A 21 5.45 9.63 0.29
C GLU A 21 6.77 9.47 -0.49
N ALA A 22 6.76 8.93 -1.70
CA ALA A 22 7.90 9.06 -2.59
C ALA A 22 7.88 10.48 -3.18
N ARG A 23 8.79 11.36 -2.71
CA ARG A 23 8.78 12.81 -3.01
C ARG A 23 9.84 13.23 -4.03
N ASP A 24 10.93 12.48 -4.12
CA ASP A 24 11.99 12.75 -5.08
C ASP A 24 11.73 11.95 -6.35
N ASP A 25 11.59 12.67 -7.47
CA ASP A 25 11.41 12.07 -8.79
C ASP A 25 12.53 11.08 -9.13
N ALA A 26 13.77 11.36 -8.74
CA ALA A 26 14.90 10.46 -8.98
C ALA A 26 14.75 9.15 -8.19
N GLU A 27 14.27 9.22 -6.94
CA GLU A 27 13.97 8.03 -6.13
C GLU A 27 12.82 7.23 -6.73
N ILE A 28 11.75 7.89 -7.17
CA ILE A 28 10.59 7.25 -7.79
C ILE A 28 11.01 6.53 -9.07
N VAL A 29 11.77 7.19 -9.93
CA VAL A 29 12.29 6.61 -11.18
C VAL A 29 13.15 5.39 -10.88
N THR A 30 14.05 5.49 -9.90
CA THR A 30 14.93 4.37 -9.50
C THR A 30 14.11 3.20 -8.96
N ALA A 31 13.16 3.47 -8.07
CA ALA A 31 12.32 2.47 -7.44
C ALA A 31 11.42 1.74 -8.45
N LEU A 32 10.76 2.49 -9.36
CA LEU A 32 9.89 1.93 -10.39
C LEU A 32 10.68 1.06 -11.37
N ASN A 33 11.83 1.53 -11.86
CA ASN A 33 12.67 0.73 -12.75
C ASN A 33 13.11 -0.57 -12.06
N ALA A 34 13.60 -0.48 -10.82
CA ALA A 34 13.98 -1.66 -10.05
C ALA A 34 12.80 -2.63 -9.84
N ALA A 35 11.62 -2.13 -9.49
CA ALA A 35 10.43 -2.95 -9.31
C ALA A 35 9.97 -3.62 -10.60
N LEU A 36 9.97 -2.90 -11.73
CA LEU A 36 9.58 -3.44 -13.03
C LEU A 36 10.53 -4.55 -13.51
N GLU A 37 11.85 -4.38 -13.31
CA GLU A 37 12.87 -5.40 -13.60
C GLU A 37 12.72 -6.63 -12.68
N LEU A 38 12.38 -6.44 -11.40
CA LEU A 38 12.10 -7.54 -10.46
C LEU A 38 10.82 -8.32 -10.80
N GLY A 39 9.91 -7.73 -11.57
CA GLY A 39 8.67 -8.38 -12.01
C GLY A 39 7.39 -7.82 -11.38
N TYR A 40 7.43 -6.67 -10.71
CA TYR A 40 6.21 -5.99 -10.27
C TYR A 40 5.34 -5.61 -11.47
N ARG A 41 4.04 -5.86 -11.36
CA ARG A 41 3.05 -5.60 -12.42
C ARG A 41 1.80 -4.86 -11.93
N HIS A 42 1.82 -4.47 -10.65
CA HIS A 42 0.79 -3.70 -10.00
C HIS A 42 1.47 -2.50 -9.35
N ILE A 43 1.10 -1.30 -9.78
CA ILE A 43 1.59 -0.04 -9.21
C ILE A 43 0.39 0.69 -8.61
N ASP A 44 0.48 1.01 -7.33
CA ASP A 44 -0.54 1.73 -6.57
C ASP A 44 -0.10 3.20 -6.38
N THR A 45 -0.96 4.11 -6.81
CA THR A 45 -0.71 5.55 -6.81
C THR A 45 -2.02 6.33 -6.61
N ALA A 46 -1.92 7.62 -6.30
CA ALA A 46 -3.07 8.49 -6.14
C ALA A 46 -2.69 9.91 -6.57
N PHE A 47 -3.67 10.70 -7.01
CA PHE A 47 -3.45 12.12 -7.34
C PHE A 47 -2.84 12.90 -6.16
N ALA A 48 -3.31 12.59 -4.95
CA ALA A 48 -2.87 13.23 -3.72
C ALA A 48 -1.38 12.97 -3.40
N TYR A 49 -0.71 12.07 -4.13
CA TYR A 49 0.71 11.78 -3.92
C TYR A 49 1.61 12.73 -4.71
N GLU A 50 1.05 13.48 -5.66
CA GLU A 50 1.75 14.46 -6.53
C GLU A 50 2.93 13.86 -7.29
N ASN A 51 2.91 12.54 -7.54
CA ASN A 51 3.97 11.81 -8.24
C ASN A 51 3.49 11.04 -9.47
N GLU A 52 2.21 11.18 -9.84
CA GLU A 52 1.62 10.44 -10.95
C GLU A 52 2.26 10.78 -12.31
N ARG A 53 2.75 12.01 -12.47
CA ARG A 53 3.45 12.44 -13.70
C ARG A 53 4.73 11.63 -13.90
N THR A 54 5.52 11.46 -12.84
CA THR A 54 6.78 10.71 -12.86
C THR A 54 6.53 9.21 -13.03
N VAL A 55 5.53 8.67 -12.31
CA VAL A 55 5.08 7.28 -12.49
C VAL A 55 4.66 7.03 -13.95
N GLY A 56 3.82 7.90 -14.50
CA GLY A 56 3.33 7.79 -15.88
C GLY A 56 4.45 7.84 -16.92
N LYS A 57 5.46 8.71 -16.71
CA LYS A 57 6.63 8.79 -17.59
C LYS A 57 7.39 7.46 -17.66
N VAL A 58 7.76 6.89 -16.52
CA VAL A 58 8.54 5.63 -16.46
C VAL A 58 7.76 4.47 -17.10
N LEU A 59 6.47 4.36 -16.81
CA LEU A 59 5.63 3.31 -17.40
C LEU A 59 5.54 3.45 -18.93
N ASN A 60 5.38 4.67 -19.44
CA ASN A 60 5.35 4.91 -20.89
C ASN A 60 6.68 4.56 -21.56
N GLU A 61 7.82 4.87 -20.94
CA GLU A 61 9.15 4.49 -21.46
C GLU A 61 9.30 2.96 -21.57
N TRP A 62 8.84 2.22 -20.56
CA TRP A 62 8.85 0.76 -20.56
C TRP A 62 7.91 0.15 -21.62
N ILE A 63 6.74 0.75 -21.81
CA ILE A 63 5.78 0.31 -22.83
C ILE A 63 6.33 0.59 -24.23
N ASN A 64 6.83 1.81 -24.48
CA ASN A 64 7.35 2.22 -25.79
C ASN A 64 8.63 1.46 -26.18
N SER A 65 9.45 1.07 -25.20
CA SER A 65 10.62 0.22 -25.45
C SER A 65 10.27 -1.26 -25.68
N GLY A 66 9.01 -1.66 -25.52
CA GLY A 66 8.57 -3.05 -25.68
C GLY A 66 8.97 -3.97 -24.52
N LYS A 67 9.56 -3.44 -23.44
CA LYS A 67 9.93 -4.22 -22.25
C LYS A 67 8.70 -4.77 -21.51
N ILE A 68 7.55 -4.11 -21.66
CA ILE A 68 6.29 -4.53 -21.04
C ILE A 68 5.09 -4.20 -21.93
N GLU A 69 4.11 -5.11 -21.95
CA GLU A 69 2.84 -4.86 -22.61
C GLU A 69 1.90 -4.12 -21.66
N GLN A 70 1.19 -3.10 -22.15
CA GLN A 70 0.28 -2.28 -21.34
C GLN A 70 -0.74 -3.12 -20.55
N ARG A 71 -1.28 -4.20 -21.14
CA ARG A 71 -2.24 -5.11 -20.48
C ARG A 71 -1.67 -5.85 -19.26
N ARG A 72 -0.34 -5.86 -19.10
CA ARG A 72 0.35 -6.52 -17.98
C ARG A 72 0.61 -5.55 -16.81
N ILE A 73 0.16 -4.31 -16.89
CA ILE A 73 0.29 -3.33 -15.80
C ILE A 73 -1.08 -2.99 -15.27
N ILE A 74 -1.31 -3.26 -13.98
CA ILE A 74 -2.45 -2.73 -13.26
C ILE A 74 -2.02 -1.46 -12.55
N ARG A 75 -2.72 -0.37 -12.85
CA ARG A 75 -2.58 0.91 -12.16
C ARG A 75 -3.78 1.07 -11.25
N ASN A 76 -3.56 0.97 -9.95
CA ASN A 76 -4.56 1.39 -8.98
C ASN A 76 -4.37 2.88 -8.77
N TYR A 77 -5.38 3.65 -9.16
CA TYR A 77 -5.38 5.11 -9.08
C TYR A 77 -6.52 5.54 -8.16
N GLN A 78 -6.16 6.11 -7.01
CA GLN A 78 -7.15 6.81 -6.20
C GLN A 78 -7.28 8.24 -6.72
N ALA A 79 -8.39 8.52 -7.39
CA ALA A 79 -8.70 9.86 -7.85
C ALA A 79 -9.10 10.75 -6.66
N THR A 80 -8.42 11.87 -6.48
CA THR A 80 -9.06 13.04 -5.87
C THR A 80 -9.87 13.71 -6.96
N ASP A 81 -11.12 14.02 -6.65
CA ASP A 81 -12.20 14.36 -7.57
C ASP A 81 -11.85 15.46 -8.62
N GLN A 82 -11.31 15.05 -9.77
CA GLN A 82 -11.32 15.74 -11.06
C GLN A 82 -11.50 14.70 -12.20
N GLY A 83 -12.64 14.02 -12.13
CA GLY A 83 -13.33 13.36 -13.25
C GLY A 83 -14.87 13.51 -13.13
N ASN A 84 -15.31 14.53 -12.38
CA ASN A 84 -16.63 15.12 -12.19
C ASN A 84 -17.92 14.24 -12.07
N SER A 85 -18.39 14.12 -10.81
CA SER A 85 -19.79 13.98 -10.32
C SER A 85 -20.51 12.63 -10.51
N SER A 86 -21.09 11.98 -9.50
CA SER A 86 -22.07 12.47 -8.51
C SER A 86 -22.31 11.36 -7.45
N ARG A 87 -22.62 11.56 -6.15
CA ARG A 87 -23.06 12.78 -5.45
C ARG A 87 -23.02 12.72 -3.90
N GLN A 88 -22.42 11.71 -3.25
CA GLN A 88 -22.53 11.59 -1.78
C GLN A 88 -21.21 11.72 -1.00
N SER A 89 -20.12 11.06 -1.41
CA SER A 89 -18.85 11.13 -0.65
C SER A 89 -18.00 12.38 -0.91
N GLY A 90 -18.21 13.08 -2.03
CA GLY A 90 -17.42 14.25 -2.43
C GLY A 90 -17.75 15.54 -1.66
N LYS A 91 -18.88 15.61 -0.97
CA LYS A 91 -19.26 16.76 -0.13
C LYS A 91 -18.42 16.82 1.14
N ILE A 92 -18.18 15.64 1.72
CA ILE A 92 -17.36 15.40 2.92
C ILE A 92 -15.95 15.93 2.74
N TYR A 93 -15.30 15.52 1.65
CA TYR A 93 -13.89 15.83 1.45
C TYR A 93 -13.66 17.25 0.97
N LYS A 94 -14.57 17.85 0.19
CA LYS A 94 -14.43 19.25 -0.26
C LYS A 94 -14.84 20.28 0.80
N ASP A 95 -15.82 19.96 1.64
CA ASP A 95 -16.25 20.84 2.73
C ASP A 95 -15.27 20.79 3.92
N VAL A 96 -14.50 19.70 4.06
CA VAL A 96 -13.49 19.53 5.13
C VAL A 96 -12.05 19.81 4.66
N PHE A 97 -11.68 19.53 3.40
CA PHE A 97 -10.30 19.60 2.91
C PHE A 97 -10.15 20.41 1.59
N GLY A 98 -9.85 21.70 1.70
CA GLY A 98 -9.37 22.51 0.57
C GLY A 98 -7.90 22.21 0.20
N GLN A 99 -7.43 22.69 -0.95
CA GLN A 99 -6.02 22.55 -1.41
C GLN A 99 -4.93 22.89 -0.35
N PRO A 100 -5.10 23.90 0.53
CA PRO A 100 -4.16 24.17 1.63
C PRO A 100 -4.07 23.06 2.69
N TRP A 101 -5.05 22.16 2.74
CA TRP A 101 -5.16 21.11 3.74
C TRP A 101 -4.25 19.92 3.47
N PHE A 102 -3.77 19.68 2.24
CA PHE A 102 -2.82 18.58 2.00
C PHE A 102 -1.47 18.82 2.69
N GLY A 103 -1.01 20.08 2.75
CA GLY A 103 0.12 20.48 3.58
C GLY A 103 -0.14 20.29 5.08
N LEU A 104 -1.41 20.42 5.50
CA LEU A 104 -1.84 20.20 6.89
C LEU A 104 -1.98 18.70 7.22
N CYS A 105 -2.56 17.86 6.36
CA CYS A 105 -2.54 16.39 6.45
C CYS A 105 -1.11 15.88 6.64
N ARG A 106 -0.16 16.50 5.91
CA ARG A 106 1.27 16.18 5.93
C ARG A 106 1.99 16.67 7.18
N SER A 107 1.56 17.79 7.77
CA SER A 107 2.02 18.25 9.08
C SER A 107 1.48 17.35 10.20
N LEU A 108 0.21 16.96 10.09
CA LEU A 108 -0.52 16.17 11.06
C LEU A 108 -0.19 14.67 10.99
N SER A 109 0.21 14.12 9.84
CA SER A 109 0.72 12.74 9.76
C SER A 109 2.02 12.58 10.54
N ASN A 110 2.86 13.61 10.57
CA ASN A 110 4.05 13.65 11.43
C ASN A 110 3.69 13.91 12.90
N SER A 111 2.47 14.39 13.20
CA SER A 111 1.93 14.57 14.55
C SER A 111 0.94 13.49 14.96
N LEU A 112 0.83 12.39 14.19
CA LEU A 112 0.09 11.21 14.61
C LEU A 112 0.70 10.78 15.94
N GLU A 113 -0.04 10.96 17.04
CA GLU A 113 0.28 10.27 18.29
C GLU A 113 0.31 8.80 17.92
N ARG A 114 1.52 8.23 17.86
CA ARG A 114 1.69 6.81 17.56
C ARG A 114 1.02 6.09 18.71
N LYS A 115 -0.17 5.53 18.45
CA LYS A 115 -0.79 4.55 19.34
C LYS A 115 0.31 3.58 19.76
N ASP A 116 0.41 3.30 21.06
CA ASP A 116 1.42 2.39 21.61
C ASP A 116 1.07 0.95 21.23
N LEU A 117 1.25 0.66 19.95
CA LEU A 117 0.98 -0.61 19.31
C LEU A 117 2.33 -1.29 19.07
N MET A 118 2.40 -2.56 19.41
CA MET A 118 3.56 -3.38 19.12
C MET A 118 3.84 -3.33 17.61
N ASN A 119 5.04 -2.89 17.24
CA ASN A 119 5.44 -2.79 15.85
C ASN A 119 5.57 -4.20 15.24
N ILE A 120 4.86 -4.45 14.13
CA ILE A 120 4.88 -5.71 13.37
C ILE A 120 6.31 -6.11 12.99
N LEU A 121 7.17 -5.14 12.67
CA LEU A 121 8.55 -5.39 12.28
C LEU A 121 9.46 -5.80 13.45
N THR A 122 9.02 -5.63 14.70
CA THR A 122 9.79 -6.01 15.91
C THR A 122 9.02 -6.97 16.82
N ASN A 123 7.87 -7.47 16.39
CA ASN A 123 7.04 -8.38 17.19
C ASN A 123 7.80 -9.72 17.42
N PRO A 124 7.84 -10.23 18.65
CA PRO A 124 8.59 -11.45 18.98
C PRO A 124 8.03 -12.71 18.29
N VAL A 125 6.71 -12.82 18.14
CA VAL A 125 6.04 -13.95 17.45
C VAL A 125 6.43 -13.95 15.98
N ILE A 126 6.39 -12.78 15.34
CA ILE A 126 6.80 -12.63 13.93
C ILE A 126 8.29 -12.94 13.78
N SER A 127 9.11 -12.49 14.73
CA SER A 127 10.56 -12.74 14.72
C SER A 127 10.92 -14.22 14.88
N GLU A 128 10.14 -14.99 15.65
CA GLU A 128 10.30 -16.44 15.78
C GLU A 128 10.01 -17.13 14.43
N ILE A 129 8.90 -16.78 13.79
CA ILE A 129 8.49 -17.31 12.49
C ILE A 129 9.52 -16.92 11.41
N ALA A 130 9.96 -15.67 11.41
CA ALA A 130 10.96 -15.15 10.47
C ALA A 130 12.28 -15.94 10.56
N LYS A 131 12.74 -16.24 11.78
CA LYS A 131 13.93 -17.07 12.01
C LYS A 131 13.75 -18.49 11.48
N LYS A 132 12.59 -19.12 11.70
CA LYS A 132 12.28 -20.47 11.21
C LYS A 132 12.37 -20.56 9.68
N HIS A 133 11.90 -19.53 8.97
CA HIS A 133 11.91 -19.49 7.50
C HIS A 133 13.18 -18.88 6.89
N GLY A 134 14.07 -18.31 7.69
CA GLY A 134 15.23 -17.56 7.18
C GLY A 134 14.82 -16.32 6.38
N LYS A 135 13.71 -15.68 6.77
CA LYS A 135 13.11 -14.51 6.11
C LYS A 135 13.06 -13.32 7.06
N SER A 136 12.73 -12.14 6.56
CA SER A 136 12.51 -10.96 7.39
C SER A 136 11.10 -10.90 7.98
N ASN A 137 10.93 -10.12 9.05
CA ASN A 137 9.61 -9.88 9.65
C ASN A 137 8.62 -9.25 8.65
N ALA A 138 9.11 -8.40 7.74
CA ALA A 138 8.30 -7.82 6.68
C ALA A 138 7.80 -8.89 5.70
N GLN A 139 8.67 -9.83 5.32
CA GLN A 139 8.28 -10.94 4.43
C GLN A 139 7.23 -11.84 5.08
N ILE A 140 7.35 -12.14 6.38
CA ILE A 140 6.34 -12.93 7.10
C ILE A 140 4.99 -12.20 7.11
N ALA A 141 4.97 -10.92 7.45
CA ALA A 141 3.74 -10.11 7.48
C ALA A 141 3.07 -10.03 6.10
N LEU A 142 3.85 -9.79 5.04
CA LEU A 142 3.34 -9.73 3.67
C LEU A 142 2.85 -11.11 3.20
N ARG A 143 3.61 -12.19 3.49
CA ARG A 143 3.24 -13.54 3.10
C ARG A 143 1.95 -13.99 3.76
N PHE A 144 1.73 -13.66 5.02
CA PHE A 144 0.49 -13.93 5.74
C PHE A 144 -0.73 -13.39 4.98
N LEU A 145 -0.70 -12.10 4.60
CA LEU A 145 -1.79 -11.48 3.85
C LEU A 145 -1.98 -12.13 2.47
N VAL A 146 -0.89 -12.37 1.75
CA VAL A 146 -0.93 -12.99 0.42
C VAL A 146 -1.50 -14.43 0.47
N GLN A 147 -1.18 -15.22 1.50
CA GLN A 147 -1.77 -16.56 1.69
C GLN A 147 -3.26 -16.52 1.99
N LYS A 148 -3.73 -15.46 2.66
CA LYS A 148 -5.16 -15.18 2.85
C LYS A 148 -5.82 -14.56 1.62
N ASN A 149 -5.15 -14.60 0.46
CA ASN A 149 -5.61 -14.07 -0.81
C ASN A 149 -5.83 -12.55 -0.81
N ILE A 150 -5.20 -11.82 0.12
CA ILE A 150 -5.24 -10.37 0.24
C ILE A 150 -4.07 -9.78 -0.58
N VAL A 151 -4.39 -8.79 -1.41
CA VAL A 151 -3.38 -8.06 -2.20
C VAL A 151 -2.62 -7.12 -1.27
N VAL A 152 -1.29 -7.11 -1.39
CA VAL A 152 -0.40 -6.24 -0.62
C VAL A 152 0.29 -5.22 -1.52
N ILE A 153 0.46 -3.99 -1.02
CA ILE A 153 1.08 -2.88 -1.76
C ILE A 153 2.21 -2.21 -0.95
N PRO A 154 3.24 -2.95 -0.51
CA PRO A 154 4.32 -2.38 0.29
C PRO A 154 5.05 -1.26 -0.48
N LYS A 155 5.26 -0.12 0.17
CA LYS A 155 6.06 0.98 -0.38
C LYS A 155 7.54 0.81 -0.03
N SER A 156 8.42 0.95 -1.02
CA SER A 156 9.87 1.03 -0.82
C SER A 156 10.54 1.76 -1.99
N VAL A 157 11.60 2.50 -1.70
CA VAL A 157 12.52 3.06 -2.73
C VAL A 157 13.86 2.33 -2.77
N SER A 158 14.13 1.46 -1.79
CA SER A 158 15.36 0.66 -1.73
C SER A 158 15.24 -0.58 -2.62
N PRO A 159 16.13 -0.78 -3.61
CA PRO A 159 16.12 -1.96 -4.47
C PRO A 159 16.23 -3.28 -3.69
N ALA A 160 17.01 -3.31 -2.62
CA ALA A 160 17.15 -4.48 -1.76
C ALA A 160 15.81 -4.86 -1.10
N ARG A 161 15.11 -3.88 -0.51
CA ARG A 161 13.79 -4.10 0.10
C ARG A 161 12.71 -4.40 -0.94
N LEU A 162 12.78 -3.84 -2.14
CA LEU A 162 11.87 -4.19 -3.23
C LEU A 162 12.00 -5.67 -3.60
N LYS A 163 13.24 -6.17 -3.73
CA LYS A 163 13.49 -7.59 -3.99
C LYS A 163 12.99 -8.47 -2.84
N GLU A 164 13.26 -8.06 -1.60
CA GLU A 164 12.82 -8.77 -0.40
C GLU A 164 11.28 -8.86 -0.31
N ASN A 165 10.58 -7.73 -0.52
CA ASN A 165 9.12 -7.65 -0.52
C ASN A 165 8.47 -8.42 -1.68
N PHE A 166 9.21 -8.71 -2.74
CA PHE A 166 8.72 -9.50 -3.89
C PHE A 166 8.95 -11.00 -3.71
N ASP A 167 10.01 -11.39 -2.97
CA ASP A 167 10.36 -12.78 -2.67
C ASP A 167 9.45 -13.37 -1.58
N LEU A 168 8.15 -13.43 -1.87
CA LEU A 168 7.12 -14.01 -1.00
C LEU A 168 6.64 -15.38 -1.48
N PHE A 169 7.13 -15.86 -2.62
CA PHE A 169 6.62 -17.09 -3.24
C PHE A 169 7.59 -18.26 -3.13
N SER A 170 8.77 -18.04 -2.54
CA SER A 170 9.77 -19.09 -2.26
C SER A 170 9.48 -19.89 -0.98
N PHE A 171 8.48 -19.49 -0.20
CA PHE A 171 8.10 -20.13 1.07
C PHE A 171 6.59 -20.01 1.34
N SER A 172 6.11 -20.74 2.34
CA SER A 172 4.73 -20.66 2.83
C SER A 172 4.69 -20.85 4.35
N LEU A 173 3.81 -20.10 5.00
CA LEU A 173 3.46 -20.29 6.40
C LEU A 173 2.56 -21.51 6.54
N ASP A 174 2.81 -22.31 7.57
CA ASP A 174 1.96 -23.44 7.93
C ASP A 174 0.73 -23.00 8.74
N ASP A 175 -0.25 -23.90 8.91
CA ASP A 175 -1.53 -23.56 9.57
C ASP A 175 -1.34 -23.08 11.01
N ALA A 176 -0.33 -23.59 11.73
CA ALA A 176 -0.04 -23.15 13.09
C ALA A 176 0.56 -21.74 13.12
N GLU A 177 1.41 -21.41 12.14
CA GLU A 177 1.96 -20.06 11.96
C GLU A 177 0.89 -19.06 11.54
N ILE A 178 -0.02 -19.45 10.63
CA ILE A 178 -1.18 -18.63 10.27
C ILE A 178 -2.03 -18.34 11.52
N ALA A 179 -2.33 -19.35 12.34
CA ALA A 179 -3.09 -19.18 13.58
C ALA A 179 -2.36 -18.27 14.59
N LYS A 180 -1.02 -18.38 14.72
CA LYS A 180 -0.22 -17.46 15.55
C LYS A 180 -0.34 -16.02 15.06
N MET A 181 -0.27 -15.80 13.73
CA MET A 181 -0.39 -14.47 13.13
C MET A 181 -1.78 -13.88 13.32
N GLU A 182 -2.84 -14.70 13.20
CA GLU A 182 -4.23 -14.27 13.47
C GLU A 182 -4.43 -13.89 14.95
N GLY A 183 -3.78 -14.60 15.87
CA GLY A 183 -3.80 -14.27 17.29
C GLY A 183 -3.12 -12.95 17.66
N LEU A 184 -2.45 -12.28 16.72
CA LEU A 184 -1.89 -10.93 16.93
C LEU A 184 -2.91 -9.81 16.69
N ASP A 185 -4.08 -10.12 16.14
CA ASP A 185 -5.13 -9.13 15.92
C ASP A 185 -5.71 -8.65 17.27
N VAL A 186 -5.68 -7.33 17.47
CA VAL A 186 -6.24 -6.67 18.66
C VAL A 186 -7.49 -5.85 18.32
N GLY A 187 -8.03 -6.02 17.11
CA GLY A 187 -9.26 -5.39 16.64
C GLY A 187 -9.11 -3.92 16.28
N GLU A 188 -10.23 -3.20 16.31
CA GLU A 188 -10.34 -1.80 15.88
C GLU A 188 -9.34 -0.83 16.54
N PRO A 189 -8.96 -0.98 17.83
CA PRO A 189 -7.96 -0.11 18.46
C PRO A 189 -6.58 -0.14 17.77
N ALA A 190 -6.22 -1.23 17.08
CA ALA A 190 -4.96 -1.34 16.33
C ALA A 190 -4.95 -0.54 15.02
N ARG A 191 -6.07 0.08 14.63
CA ARG A 191 -6.14 0.87 13.40
C ARG A 191 -5.20 2.07 13.49
N ILE A 192 -4.12 2.04 12.70
CA ILE A 192 -3.13 3.12 12.60
C ILE A 192 -3.71 4.32 11.85
N VAL A 193 -4.45 4.09 10.76
CA VAL A 193 -5.10 5.14 9.97
C VAL A 193 -6.56 5.21 10.37
N ASP A 194 -6.85 6.00 11.40
CA ASP A 194 -8.20 6.28 11.89
C ASP A 194 -8.76 7.64 11.42
N TRP A 195 -7.97 8.40 10.64
CA TRP A 195 -8.31 9.73 10.16
C TRP A 195 -8.46 10.80 11.25
N LEU A 196 -8.35 10.48 12.55
CA LEU A 196 -8.57 11.40 13.68
C LEU A 196 -7.60 12.58 13.74
N ILE A 197 -6.53 12.53 12.94
CA ILE A 197 -5.72 13.71 12.61
C ILE A 197 -6.55 14.88 12.10
N PHE A 198 -7.71 14.61 11.51
CA PHE A 198 -8.62 15.62 11.02
C PHE A 198 -9.66 16.00 12.07
N PRO A 199 -9.67 17.26 12.52
CA PRO A 199 -10.62 17.70 13.55
C PRO A 199 -12.06 17.40 13.14
N LYS A 200 -12.81 16.75 14.04
CA LYS A 200 -14.24 16.41 13.88
C LYS A 200 -14.56 15.47 12.72
N ILE A 201 -13.58 14.76 12.17
CA ILE A 201 -13.84 13.80 11.09
C ILE A 201 -14.75 12.65 11.55
N ASP A 202 -14.68 12.30 12.83
CA ASP A 202 -15.49 11.30 13.53
C ASP A 202 -16.95 11.72 13.70
N GLU A 203 -17.23 13.03 13.70
CA GLU A 203 -18.59 13.57 13.70
C GLU A 203 -19.26 13.42 12.32
N HIS A 204 -18.47 13.22 11.25
CA HIS A 204 -18.96 13.21 9.88
C HIS A 204 -19.93 12.03 9.61
N PRO A 205 -21.09 12.23 8.93
CA PRO A 205 -22.08 11.16 8.71
C PRO A 205 -21.53 9.92 8.00
N ASP A 206 -20.60 10.08 7.04
CA ASP A 206 -19.95 8.94 6.37
C ASP A 206 -18.55 8.63 6.92
N TYR A 207 -18.27 8.98 8.19
CA TYR A 207 -17.05 8.50 8.84
C TYR A 207 -17.06 6.96 8.84
N PRO A 208 -16.04 6.30 8.27
CA PRO A 208 -16.13 4.88 7.93
C PRO A 208 -15.90 3.94 9.12
N PHE A 209 -15.51 4.47 10.27
CA PHE A 209 -15.23 3.68 11.48
C PHE A 209 -16.34 3.88 12.51
N GLY A 210 -16.54 2.89 13.38
CA GLY A 210 -17.50 2.98 14.46
C GLY A 210 -17.28 4.23 15.30
N LYS A 211 -18.38 4.87 15.71
CA LYS A 211 -18.38 5.93 16.72
C LYS A 211 -18.22 5.33 18.12
#